data_AF-A0A5T2AJ21-F1
#
_entry.id   AF-A0A5T2AJ21-F1
#
_cell.length_a   1.000
_cell.length_b   1.000
_cell.length_c   1.000
_cell.angle_alpha   90.00
_cell.angle_beta   90.00
_cell.angle_gamma   90.00
#
_symmetry.space_group_name_H-M   'P 1'
#
loop_
_entity.id
_entity.type
_entity.pdbx_description
1 polymer ?
#
loop_
_entity_poly.entity_id
_entity_poly.type
_entity_poly.pdbx_seq_one_letter_code
_entity_poly.pdbx_strand_id
1 'polypeptide(L)'
;NINKLNKNEEFKLKNSNGHNMYSSALNYYRAFLIDYYEQDIFITERVQSEESNMKIIPLNQILYGPPGTGKTYHTIDKALEILGENLESRDEKKAKFDEYVRKGQIVFTTFHQSYGYEEFVEGIKPIIDNDENSQEVKYDVKDGIFKELCDKSLKNYILSMQNENEIDLDKLIFEFANYINQDFLNKGNEFPLENKVSIKKILLNFKDEYRSFSLGGSI
;
A
#
# COMPACT_ATOMS: atom_id res chain seq x y z
N ASN A 1 -4.21 7.20 -27.59
CA ASN A 1 -5.65 7.24 -27.96
C ASN A 1 -6.40 8.49 -27.48
N ILE A 2 -5.92 9.24 -26.47
CA ILE A 2 -6.55 10.47 -25.91
C ILE A 2 -6.65 11.62 -26.92
N ASN A 3 -5.66 11.79 -27.79
CA ASN A 3 -5.67 12.81 -28.86
C ASN A 3 -6.82 12.62 -29.87
N LYS A 4 -7.41 11.43 -29.97
CA LYS A 4 -8.58 11.19 -30.82
C LYS A 4 -9.89 11.67 -30.18
N LEU A 5 -10.01 11.58 -28.85
CA LEU A 5 -11.20 12.02 -28.11
C LEU A 5 -11.31 13.56 -28.07
N ASN A 6 -10.20 14.26 -27.80
CA ASN A 6 -10.16 15.73 -27.82
C ASN A 6 -10.37 16.35 -29.21
N LYS A 7 -10.25 15.55 -30.27
CA LYS A 7 -10.53 15.95 -31.66
C LYS A 7 -11.92 15.53 -32.13
N ASN A 8 -12.71 14.85 -31.31
CA ASN A 8 -14.06 14.45 -31.66
C ASN A 8 -15.03 15.62 -31.35
N GLU A 9 -15.60 16.20 -32.41
CA GLU A 9 -16.51 17.36 -32.31
C GLU A 9 -17.80 17.03 -31.57
N GLU A 10 -18.31 15.80 -31.69
CA GLU A 10 -19.52 15.34 -31.00
C GLU A 10 -19.33 15.31 -29.48
N PHE A 11 -18.13 14.93 -29.03
CA PHE A 11 -17.74 14.95 -27.62
C PHE A 11 -17.65 16.37 -27.06
N LYS A 12 -17.07 17.31 -27.81
CA LYS A 12 -17.01 18.72 -27.40
C LYS A 12 -18.40 19.32 -27.25
N LEU A 13 -19.28 19.07 -28.22
CA LEU A 13 -20.64 19.62 -28.24
C LEU A 13 -21.48 19.12 -27.06
N LYS A 14 -21.38 17.83 -26.73
CA LYS A 14 -22.09 17.22 -25.59
C LYS A 14 -21.57 17.74 -24.23
N ASN A 15 -20.26 18.02 -24.12
CA ASN A 15 -19.67 18.52 -22.89
C ASN A 15 -20.04 19.99 -22.61
N SER A 16 -20.19 20.82 -23.64
CA SER A 16 -20.63 22.21 -23.50
C SER A 16 -22.10 22.36 -23.09
N ASN A 17 -22.95 21.38 -23.37
CA ASN A 17 -24.40 21.48 -23.16
C ASN A 17 -24.92 20.76 -21.90
N GLY A 18 -24.09 19.97 -21.21
CA GLY A 18 -24.52 19.16 -20.06
C GLY A 18 -23.58 19.27 -18.87
N HIS A 19 -23.69 20.36 -18.10
CA HIS A 19 -23.15 20.54 -16.73
C HIS A 19 -21.82 19.83 -16.41
N ASN A 20 -20.85 19.79 -17.32
CA ASN A 20 -19.50 19.23 -17.12
C ASN A 20 -19.44 17.85 -16.41
N MET A 21 -20.51 17.05 -16.38
CA MET A 21 -20.58 15.79 -15.61
C MET A 21 -19.62 14.74 -16.18
N TYR A 22 -19.54 14.65 -17.51
CA TYR A 22 -18.58 13.82 -18.20
C TYR A 22 -17.14 14.28 -17.95
N SER A 23 -16.92 15.58 -17.75
CA SER A 23 -15.60 16.14 -17.47
C SER A 23 -15.09 15.71 -16.10
N SER A 24 -15.93 15.67 -15.05
CA SER A 24 -15.49 15.25 -13.71
C SER A 24 -15.07 13.79 -13.69
N ALA A 25 -15.90 12.87 -14.21
CA ALA A 25 -15.54 11.45 -14.26
C ALA A 25 -14.30 11.19 -15.14
N LEU A 26 -14.16 11.88 -16.28
CA LEU A 26 -12.94 11.83 -17.10
C LEU A 26 -11.73 12.49 -16.43
N ASN A 27 -11.93 13.50 -15.60
CA ASN A 27 -10.85 14.13 -14.82
C ASN A 27 -10.39 13.22 -13.69
N TYR A 28 -11.31 12.53 -13.00
CA TYR A 28 -10.96 11.48 -12.04
C TYR A 28 -10.26 10.32 -12.72
N TYR A 29 -10.74 9.88 -13.88
CA TYR A 29 -10.07 8.85 -14.68
C TYR A 29 -8.71 9.33 -15.22
N ARG A 30 -8.58 10.61 -15.57
CA ARG A 30 -7.31 11.24 -15.96
C ARG A 30 -6.34 11.29 -14.79
N ALA A 31 -6.79 11.68 -13.59
CA ALA A 31 -5.99 11.69 -12.38
C ALA A 31 -5.55 10.27 -12.02
N PHE A 32 -6.46 9.30 -12.10
CA PHE A 32 -6.16 7.88 -11.93
C PHE A 32 -5.14 7.38 -12.95
N LEU A 33 -5.27 7.72 -14.23
CA LEU A 33 -4.31 7.32 -15.25
C LEU A 33 -2.96 8.01 -15.07
N ILE A 34 -2.94 9.29 -14.68
CA ILE A 34 -1.69 10.00 -14.39
C ILE A 34 -1.01 9.36 -13.18
N ASP A 35 -1.73 9.08 -12.10
CA ASP A 35 -1.19 8.38 -10.93
C ASP A 35 -0.71 6.97 -11.30
N TYR A 36 -1.44 6.25 -12.15
CA TYR A 36 -1.04 4.94 -12.68
C TYR A 36 0.26 5.02 -13.52
N TYR A 37 0.39 6.01 -14.40
CA TYR A 37 1.57 6.19 -15.24
C TYR A 37 2.76 6.82 -14.48
N GLU A 38 2.51 7.68 -13.50
CA GLU A 38 3.53 8.26 -12.61
C GLU A 38 4.06 7.18 -11.67
N GLN A 39 3.22 6.29 -11.13
CA GLN A 39 3.67 5.10 -10.40
C GLN A 39 4.46 4.15 -11.31
N ASP A 40 4.03 3.92 -12.56
CA ASP A 40 4.81 3.14 -13.54
C ASP A 40 6.17 3.80 -13.84
N ILE A 41 6.25 5.14 -13.94
CA ILE A 41 7.52 5.88 -14.18
C ILE A 41 8.41 5.84 -12.93
N PHE A 42 7.85 6.05 -11.73
CA PHE A 42 8.59 6.01 -10.47
C PHE A 42 9.08 4.60 -10.12
N ILE A 43 8.31 3.57 -10.48
CA ILE A 43 8.72 2.16 -10.44
C ILE A 43 9.78 1.90 -11.51
N THR A 44 9.62 2.40 -12.73
CA THR A 44 10.59 2.20 -13.83
C THR A 44 11.95 2.85 -13.52
N GLU A 45 11.98 4.03 -12.91
CA GLU A 45 13.22 4.69 -12.50
C GLU A 45 13.88 4.01 -11.30
N ARG A 46 13.11 3.46 -10.35
CA ARG A 46 13.66 2.64 -9.24
C ARG A 46 14.11 1.24 -9.67
N VAL A 47 13.54 0.68 -10.74
CA VAL A 47 13.84 -0.67 -11.26
C VAL A 47 15.06 -0.67 -12.20
N GLN A 48 15.52 0.50 -12.69
CA GLN A 48 16.73 0.57 -13.52
C GLN A 48 18.05 0.51 -12.73
N SER A 49 18.01 0.63 -11.40
CA SER A 49 19.13 0.26 -10.54
C SER A 49 18.83 -1.08 -9.86
N GLU A 50 19.62 -2.09 -10.21
CA GLU A 50 19.70 -3.43 -9.63
C GLU A 50 18.80 -4.51 -10.24
N GLU A 51 19.46 -5.51 -10.83
CA GLU A 51 18.92 -6.79 -11.28
C GLU A 51 18.23 -7.52 -10.12
N SER A 52 16.96 -7.21 -9.87
CA SER A 52 16.05 -8.09 -9.18
C SER A 52 14.86 -8.36 -10.11
N ASN A 53 14.67 -9.62 -10.49
CA ASN A 53 13.47 -10.11 -11.17
C ASN A 53 12.27 -10.05 -10.19
N MET A 54 11.94 -8.86 -9.67
CA MET A 54 10.77 -8.66 -8.84
C MET A 54 9.57 -8.65 -9.78
N LYS A 55 8.99 -9.83 -9.95
CA LYS A 55 7.80 -10.06 -10.76
C LYS A 55 6.71 -9.11 -10.27
N ILE A 56 6.33 -8.11 -11.06
CA ILE A 56 5.27 -7.17 -10.70
C ILE A 56 4.00 -7.98 -10.43
N ILE A 57 3.58 -8.01 -9.17
CA ILE A 57 2.40 -8.75 -8.75
C ILE A 57 1.18 -7.83 -8.92
N PRO A 58 0.13 -8.24 -9.64
CA PRO A 58 -1.07 -7.42 -9.77
C PRO A 58 -1.73 -7.21 -8.41
N LEU A 59 -2.14 -5.96 -8.13
CA LEU A 59 -2.78 -5.58 -6.85
C LEU A 59 -4.10 -6.31 -6.60
N ASN A 60 -4.89 -6.50 -7.67
CA ASN A 60 -6.17 -7.21 -7.60
C ASN A 60 -5.96 -8.67 -7.99
N GLN A 61 -6.11 -9.58 -7.01
CA GLN A 61 -5.86 -11.00 -7.20
C GLN A 61 -7.11 -11.83 -6.95
N ILE A 62 -7.38 -12.77 -7.84
CA ILE A 62 -8.48 -13.73 -7.71
C ILE A 62 -7.88 -15.13 -7.58
N LEU A 63 -8.10 -15.77 -6.43
CA LEU A 63 -7.84 -17.20 -6.26
C LEU A 63 -9.02 -17.97 -6.85
N TYR A 64 -8.80 -18.72 -7.93
CA TYR A 64 -9.83 -19.52 -8.62
C TYR A 64 -9.47 -21.01 -8.64
N GLY A 65 -10.47 -21.86 -8.82
CA GLY A 65 -10.30 -23.31 -8.86
C GLY A 65 -11.49 -24.07 -8.26
N PRO A 66 -11.47 -25.42 -8.31
CA PRO A 66 -12.54 -26.29 -7.80
C PRO A 66 -12.96 -25.99 -6.35
N PRO A 67 -14.21 -26.25 -5.95
CA PRO A 67 -14.62 -26.15 -4.54
C PRO A 67 -13.76 -27.08 -3.67
N GLY A 68 -13.45 -26.66 -2.45
CA GLY A 68 -12.63 -27.44 -1.51
C GLY A 68 -11.11 -27.30 -1.66
N THR A 69 -10.59 -26.55 -2.63
CA THR A 69 -9.14 -26.37 -2.84
C THR A 69 -8.49 -25.30 -1.95
N GLY A 70 -9.08 -24.99 -0.79
CA GLY A 70 -8.47 -24.08 0.18
C GLY A 70 -8.35 -22.60 -0.25
N LYS A 71 -9.10 -22.13 -1.27
CA LYS A 71 -9.01 -20.73 -1.72
C LYS A 71 -9.21 -19.73 -0.57
N THR A 72 -10.31 -19.86 0.18
CA THR A 72 -10.59 -19.04 1.37
C THR A 72 -9.60 -19.28 2.51
N TYR A 73 -9.00 -20.47 2.56
CA TYR A 73 -7.96 -20.75 3.56
C TYR A 73 -6.69 -19.92 3.25
N HIS A 74 -6.30 -19.84 1.99
CA HIS A 74 -5.10 -19.12 1.53
C HIS A 74 -5.26 -17.60 1.44
N THR A 75 -6.48 -17.05 1.50
CA THR A 75 -6.65 -15.58 1.53
C THR A 75 -6.01 -14.96 2.77
N ILE A 76 -5.96 -15.70 3.88
CA ILE A 76 -5.28 -15.25 5.11
C ILE A 76 -3.78 -15.09 4.85
N ASP A 77 -3.15 -16.10 4.24
CA ASP A 77 -1.71 -16.08 3.96
C ASP A 77 -1.38 -14.92 3.02
N LYS A 78 -2.19 -14.70 1.98
CA LYS A 78 -2.01 -13.61 1.03
C LYS A 78 -2.20 -12.23 1.65
N ALA A 79 -3.18 -12.06 2.53
CA ALA A 79 -3.39 -10.79 3.21
C ALA A 79 -2.23 -10.44 4.15
N LEU A 80 -1.68 -11.43 4.85
CA LEU A 80 -0.51 -11.25 5.72
C LEU A 80 0.78 -10.98 4.93
N GLU A 81 0.95 -11.65 3.79
CA GLU A 81 2.06 -11.40 2.86
C GLU A 81 2.10 -9.93 2.39
N ILE A 82 0.93 -9.35 2.04
CA ILE A 82 0.81 -7.94 1.67
C ILE A 82 1.21 -7.01 2.83
N LEU A 83 0.93 -7.41 4.07
CA LEU A 83 1.28 -6.67 5.27
C LEU A 83 2.73 -6.92 5.74
N GLY A 84 3.51 -7.73 5.00
CA GLY A 84 4.90 -8.05 5.34
C GLY A 84 5.06 -9.00 6.53
N GLU A 85 4.00 -9.71 6.92
CA GLU A 85 4.01 -10.62 8.06
C GLU A 85 4.49 -12.01 7.63
N ASN A 86 5.61 -12.45 8.22
CA ASN A 86 6.20 -13.76 7.96
C ASN A 86 6.09 -14.65 9.20
N LEU A 87 4.93 -15.30 9.34
CA LEU A 87 4.63 -16.24 10.42
C LEU A 87 4.67 -17.67 9.88
N GLU A 88 5.12 -18.63 10.68
CA GLU A 88 5.17 -20.04 10.28
C GLU A 88 3.90 -20.79 10.69
N SER A 89 3.44 -20.56 11.93
CA SER A 89 2.29 -21.27 12.50
C SER A 89 0.96 -20.77 11.94
N ARG A 90 0.04 -21.70 11.68
CA ARG A 90 -1.30 -21.37 11.20
C ARG A 90 -2.13 -20.63 12.24
N ASP A 91 -2.03 -21.03 13.51
CA ASP A 91 -2.79 -20.40 14.58
C ASP A 91 -2.33 -18.95 14.81
N GLU A 92 -1.03 -18.70 14.68
CA GLU A 92 -0.45 -17.36 14.73
C GLU A 92 -0.93 -16.50 13.56
N LYS A 93 -0.88 -17.04 12.32
CA LYS A 93 -1.44 -16.35 11.14
C LYS A 93 -2.89 -15.98 11.35
N LYS A 94 -3.71 -16.91 11.85
CA LYS A 94 -5.14 -16.67 12.06
C LYS A 94 -5.36 -15.59 13.11
N ALA A 95 -4.69 -15.67 14.26
CA ALA A 95 -4.78 -14.67 15.32
C ALA A 95 -4.35 -13.28 14.83
N LYS A 96 -3.25 -13.21 14.07
CA LYS A 96 -2.73 -11.97 13.49
C LYS A 96 -3.68 -11.38 12.45
N PHE A 97 -4.24 -12.22 11.59
CA PHE A 97 -5.28 -11.81 10.64
C PHE A 97 -6.50 -11.22 11.35
N ASP A 98 -7.00 -11.90 12.40
CA ASP A 98 -8.16 -11.42 13.16
C ASP A 98 -7.85 -10.11 13.91
N GLU A 99 -6.61 -9.92 14.36
CA GLU A 99 -6.14 -8.64 14.90
C GLU A 99 -6.24 -7.52 13.86
N TYR A 100 -5.77 -7.74 12.63
CA TYR A 100 -5.85 -6.77 11.54
C TYR A 100 -7.29 -6.48 11.10
N VAL A 101 -8.15 -7.49 11.13
CA VAL A 101 -9.59 -7.30 10.89
C VAL A 101 -10.18 -6.37 11.94
N ARG A 102 -9.87 -6.62 13.22
CA ARG A 102 -10.36 -5.80 14.34
C ARG A 102 -9.78 -4.37 14.33
N LYS A 103 -8.56 -4.19 13.83
CA LYS A 103 -7.93 -2.88 13.56
C LYS A 103 -8.49 -2.18 12.33
N GLY A 104 -9.30 -2.85 11.51
CA GLY A 104 -9.86 -2.32 10.27
C GLY A 104 -8.83 -2.17 9.14
N GLN A 105 -7.68 -2.84 9.24
CA GLN A 105 -6.66 -2.90 8.18
C GLN A 105 -6.96 -4.01 7.16
N ILE A 106 -7.72 -5.02 7.56
CA ILE A 106 -8.30 -6.03 6.68
C ILE A 106 -9.81 -5.98 6.81
N VAL A 107 -10.52 -6.10 5.68
CA VAL A 107 -11.96 -6.34 5.65
C VAL A 107 -12.21 -7.70 5.01
N PHE A 108 -12.92 -8.57 5.72
CA PHE A 108 -13.34 -9.85 5.19
C PHE A 108 -14.85 -9.84 4.95
N THR A 109 -15.26 -9.97 3.70
CA THR A 109 -16.67 -9.99 3.29
C THR A 109 -16.95 -11.12 2.30
N THR A 110 -18.21 -11.49 2.15
CA THR A 110 -18.67 -12.53 1.21
C THR A 110 -19.83 -11.98 0.38
N PHE A 111 -19.68 -11.99 -0.94
CA PHE A 111 -20.75 -11.56 -1.83
C PHE A 111 -21.87 -12.61 -1.92
N HIS A 112 -23.11 -12.13 -1.89
CA HIS A 112 -24.33 -12.90 -2.15
C HIS A 112 -25.18 -12.17 -3.19
N GLN A 113 -26.20 -12.83 -3.74
CA GLN A 113 -27.00 -12.27 -4.85
C GLN A 113 -27.70 -10.94 -4.51
N SER A 114 -28.04 -10.73 -3.24
CA SER A 114 -28.61 -9.47 -2.74
C SER A 114 -27.57 -8.46 -2.25
N TYR A 115 -26.26 -8.74 -2.37
CA TYR A 115 -25.20 -7.82 -1.94
C TYR A 115 -24.88 -6.89 -3.11
N GLY A 116 -25.20 -5.61 -2.95
CA GLY A 116 -25.18 -4.65 -4.04
C GLY A 116 -24.19 -3.51 -3.83
N TYR A 117 -24.39 -2.47 -4.63
CA TYR A 117 -23.62 -1.24 -4.57
C TYR A 117 -23.82 -0.51 -3.24
N GLU A 118 -25.05 -0.53 -2.70
CA GLU A 118 -25.41 0.21 -1.49
C GLU A 118 -24.70 -0.31 -0.24
N GLU A 119 -24.37 -1.60 -0.19
CA GLU A 119 -23.59 -2.20 0.89
C GLU A 119 -22.08 -2.10 0.66
N PHE A 120 -21.64 -2.12 -0.61
CA PHE A 120 -20.21 -2.15 -0.93
C PHE A 120 -19.57 -0.76 -1.03
N VAL A 121 -20.22 0.21 -1.69
CA VAL A 121 -19.64 1.52 -2.01
C VAL A 121 -20.31 2.63 -1.22
N GLU A 122 -21.60 2.89 -1.43
CA GLU A 122 -22.40 3.87 -0.68
C GLU A 122 -23.89 3.66 -0.97
N GLY A 123 -24.75 3.90 0.02
CA GLY A 123 -26.20 3.67 -0.10
C GLY A 123 -27.02 4.63 0.75
N ILE A 124 -28.26 4.86 0.33
CA ILE A 124 -29.20 5.72 1.07
C ILE A 124 -29.83 4.89 2.19
N LYS A 125 -29.53 5.24 3.45
CA LYS A 125 -30.03 4.51 4.63
C LYS A 125 -30.87 5.42 5.53
N PRO A 126 -31.94 4.91 6.16
CA PRO A 126 -32.72 5.68 7.09
C PRO A 126 -31.89 6.01 8.35
N ILE A 127 -32.07 7.22 8.86
CA ILE A 127 -31.51 7.63 10.16
C ILE A 127 -32.44 7.11 11.26
N ILE A 128 -31.89 6.34 12.20
CA ILE A 128 -32.61 5.91 13.40
C ILE A 128 -32.33 6.94 14.50
N ASP A 129 -33.14 8.01 14.54
CA ASP A 129 -33.12 8.97 15.65
C ASP A 129 -33.92 8.37 16.82
N ASN A 130 -33.36 8.36 18.04
CA ASN A 130 -34.02 7.84 19.25
C ASN A 130 -35.10 8.79 19.83
N ASP A 131 -35.45 9.86 19.13
CA ASP A 131 -36.51 10.77 19.55
C ASP A 131 -37.88 10.20 19.13
N GLU A 132 -38.61 9.65 20.10
CA GLU A 132 -39.94 9.05 19.93
C GLU A 132 -41.00 10.02 19.35
N ASN A 133 -40.66 11.30 19.15
CA ASN A 133 -41.56 12.35 18.66
C ASN A 133 -41.31 12.81 17.21
N SER A 134 -40.30 12.30 16.50
CA SER A 134 -40.12 12.61 15.08
C SER A 134 -40.87 11.61 14.18
N GLN A 135 -42.03 12.01 13.66
CA GLN A 135 -42.84 11.22 12.72
C GLN A 135 -42.25 11.11 11.29
N GLU A 136 -41.14 11.80 11.01
CA GLU A 136 -40.53 11.83 9.67
C GLU A 136 -39.27 10.97 9.62
N VAL A 137 -39.29 9.93 8.77
CA VAL A 137 -38.10 9.11 8.47
C VAL A 137 -37.16 9.94 7.60
N LYS A 138 -35.97 10.25 8.13
CA LYS A 138 -34.90 10.91 7.38
C LYS A 138 -33.99 9.87 6.74
N TYR A 139 -33.39 10.24 5.61
CA TYR A 139 -32.46 9.40 4.87
C TYR A 139 -31.12 10.12 4.73
N ASP A 140 -30.04 9.35 4.81
CA ASP A 140 -28.68 9.84 4.68
C ASP A 140 -27.87 8.89 3.78
N VAL A 141 -26.87 9.43 3.10
CA VAL A 141 -25.93 8.61 2.33
C VAL A 141 -24.92 8.05 3.32
N LYS A 142 -24.85 6.71 3.38
CA LYS A 142 -23.89 5.98 4.21
C LYS A 142 -22.87 5.30 3.33
N ASP A 143 -21.62 5.42 3.74
CA ASP A 143 -20.52 4.73 3.08
C ASP A 143 -20.67 3.21 3.23
N GLY A 144 -20.31 2.50 2.16
CA GLY A 144 -20.22 1.06 2.12
C GLY A 144 -18.84 0.59 2.55
N ILE A 145 -18.70 -0.72 2.74
CA ILE A 145 -17.52 -1.32 3.37
C ILE A 145 -16.21 -1.05 2.61
N PHE A 146 -16.26 -0.93 1.28
CA PHE A 146 -15.10 -0.65 0.44
C PHE A 146 -14.67 0.80 0.56
N LYS A 147 -15.64 1.74 0.51
CA LYS A 147 -15.36 3.17 0.64
C LYS A 147 -14.78 3.50 2.01
N GLU A 148 -15.37 2.94 3.08
CA GLU A 148 -14.81 3.07 4.43
C GLU A 148 -13.36 2.56 4.53
N LEU A 149 -13.03 1.46 3.86
CA LEU A 149 -11.68 0.91 3.84
C LEU A 149 -10.72 1.84 3.07
N CYS A 150 -11.14 2.39 1.92
CA CYS A 150 -10.36 3.36 1.16
C CYS A 150 -10.07 4.62 1.99
N ASP A 151 -11.07 5.16 2.68
CA ASP A 151 -10.92 6.37 3.49
C ASP A 151 -9.96 6.14 4.68
N LYS A 152 -10.06 4.98 5.34
CA LYS A 152 -9.11 4.56 6.38
C LYS A 152 -7.69 4.44 5.82
N SER A 153 -7.54 3.81 4.66
CA SER A 153 -6.24 3.65 3.99
C SER A 153 -5.63 5.00 3.60
N LEU A 154 -6.42 5.90 3.02
CA LEU A 154 -5.98 7.24 2.65
C LEU A 154 -5.53 8.04 3.87
N LYS A 155 -6.30 7.97 4.97
CA LYS A 155 -5.92 8.61 6.23
C LYS A 155 -4.59 8.07 6.76
N ASN A 156 -4.40 6.75 6.75
CA ASN A 156 -3.14 6.12 7.16
C ASN A 156 -1.97 6.55 6.27
N TYR A 157 -2.18 6.64 4.96
CA TYR A 157 -1.18 7.09 4.00
C TYR A 157 -0.77 8.55 4.25
N ILE A 158 -1.74 9.45 4.43
CA ILE A 158 -1.46 10.86 4.77
C ILE A 158 -0.71 10.96 6.10
N LEU A 159 -1.09 10.17 7.11
CA LEU A 159 -0.39 10.12 8.39
C LEU A 159 1.04 9.59 8.22
N SER A 160 1.28 8.59 7.37
CA SER A 160 2.66 8.12 7.11
C SER A 160 3.51 9.20 6.46
N MET A 161 2.95 10.01 5.56
CA MET A 161 3.65 11.15 4.96
C MET A 161 3.92 12.28 5.97
N GLN A 162 3.00 12.51 6.92
CA GLN A 162 3.21 13.53 7.96
C GLN A 162 4.30 13.15 8.97
N ASN A 163 4.51 11.84 9.17
CA ASN A 163 5.61 11.30 9.97
C ASN A 163 6.95 11.25 9.21
N GLU A 164 7.05 11.78 7.99
CA GLU A 164 8.34 11.93 7.27
C GLU A 164 9.25 13.04 7.86
N ASN A 165 8.90 13.66 8.99
CA ASN A 165 9.78 14.62 9.63
C ASN A 165 10.61 13.95 10.73
N GLU A 166 11.89 13.76 10.36
CA GLU A 166 13.04 13.28 11.14
C GLU A 166 13.26 11.76 11.08
N ILE A 167 13.72 11.28 9.91
CA ILE A 167 14.57 10.09 9.87
C ILE A 167 15.76 10.41 10.77
N ASP A 168 15.80 9.78 11.94
CA ASP A 168 16.97 9.81 12.82
C ASP A 168 18.10 9.06 12.11
N LEU A 169 18.82 9.80 11.26
CA LEU A 169 19.91 9.29 10.44
C LEU A 169 21.00 8.69 11.32
N ASP A 170 21.19 9.24 12.53
CA ASP A 170 22.15 8.75 13.49
C ASP A 170 21.73 7.36 14.00
N LYS A 171 20.45 7.17 14.33
CA LYS A 171 19.91 5.85 14.70
C LYS A 171 20.01 4.84 13.56
N LEU A 172 19.70 5.25 12.32
CA LEU A 172 19.76 4.36 11.16
C LEU A 172 21.20 3.91 10.87
N ILE A 173 22.15 4.85 10.87
CA ILE A 173 23.59 4.56 10.74
C ILE A 173 24.03 3.64 11.89
N PHE A 174 23.51 3.86 13.09
CA PHE A 174 23.85 3.05 14.25
C PHE A 174 23.40 1.58 14.11
N GLU A 175 22.16 1.36 13.68
CA GLU A 175 21.62 0.02 13.42
C GLU A 175 22.35 -0.68 12.27
N PHE A 176 22.63 0.03 11.18
CA PHE A 176 23.37 -0.51 10.04
C PHE A 176 24.79 -0.95 10.41
N ALA A 177 25.50 -0.13 11.19
CA ALA A 177 26.85 -0.45 11.62
C ALA A 177 26.89 -1.61 12.64
N ASN A 178 25.88 -1.74 13.50
CA ASN A 178 25.73 -2.91 14.38
C ASN A 178 25.55 -4.19 13.56
N TYR A 179 24.68 -4.16 12.54
CA TYR A 179 24.48 -5.28 11.62
C TYR A 179 25.80 -5.70 10.96
N ILE A 180 26.56 -4.76 10.38
CA ILE A 180 27.87 -5.05 9.77
C ILE A 180 28.84 -5.68 10.77
N ASN A 181 28.93 -5.13 11.98
CA ASN A 181 29.80 -5.65 13.02
C ASN A 181 29.44 -7.10 13.39
N GLN A 182 28.16 -7.36 13.68
CA GLN A 182 27.69 -8.66 14.13
C GLN A 182 27.80 -9.73 13.03
N ASP A 183 27.38 -9.40 11.82
CA ASP A 183 27.23 -10.40 10.76
C ASP A 183 28.44 -10.58 9.87
N PHE A 184 29.35 -9.60 9.81
CA PHE A 184 30.53 -9.64 8.95
C PHE A 184 31.82 -9.49 9.74
N LEU A 185 32.07 -8.34 10.36
CA LEU A 185 33.40 -8.00 10.89
C LEU A 185 33.80 -8.89 12.07
N ASN A 186 32.88 -9.20 12.98
CA ASN A 186 33.14 -10.12 14.10
C ASN A 186 33.40 -11.57 13.65
N LYS A 187 32.94 -11.93 12.45
CA LYS A 187 33.20 -13.24 11.83
C LYS A 187 34.48 -13.23 10.98
N GLY A 188 35.22 -12.12 10.95
CA GLY A 188 36.44 -11.94 10.17
C GLY A 188 36.21 -11.66 8.68
N ASN A 189 34.97 -11.38 8.28
CA ASN A 189 34.61 -11.06 6.89
C ASN A 189 34.50 -9.55 6.69
N GLU A 190 34.71 -9.09 5.45
CA GLU A 190 34.45 -7.71 5.06
C GLU A 190 33.02 -7.58 4.52
N PHE A 191 32.35 -6.45 4.77
CA PHE A 191 31.03 -6.21 4.21
C PHE A 191 31.19 -5.69 2.77
N PRO A 192 30.69 -6.41 1.75
CA PRO A 192 30.85 -5.99 0.37
C PRO A 192 29.97 -4.77 0.07
N LEU A 193 30.54 -3.81 -0.64
CA LEU A 193 29.84 -2.71 -1.31
C LEU A 193 30.00 -2.89 -2.84
N GLU A 194 29.34 -2.03 -3.62
CA GLU A 194 29.47 -2.04 -5.08
C GLU A 194 30.92 -1.79 -5.56
N ASN A 195 31.20 -2.13 -6.81
CA ASN A 195 32.47 -1.83 -7.49
C ASN A 195 33.73 -2.35 -6.78
N LYS A 196 33.64 -3.53 -6.15
CA LYS A 196 34.74 -4.17 -5.40
C LYS A 196 35.24 -3.36 -4.20
N VAL A 197 34.42 -2.43 -3.71
CA VAL A 197 34.66 -1.75 -2.43
C VAL A 197 34.11 -2.61 -1.31
N SER A 198 34.73 -2.59 -0.14
CA SER A 198 34.27 -3.31 1.04
C SER A 198 34.46 -2.46 2.29
N ILE A 199 33.60 -2.62 3.28
CA ILE A 199 33.83 -2.07 4.61
C ILE A 199 34.68 -3.07 5.38
N LYS A 200 35.89 -2.63 5.75
CA LYS A 200 36.88 -3.42 6.49
C LYS A 200 36.79 -3.22 7.99
N LYS A 201 36.49 -2.01 8.42
CA LYS A 201 36.40 -1.64 9.84
C LYS A 201 35.40 -0.52 10.05
N ILE A 202 34.83 -0.48 11.24
CA ILE A 202 34.04 0.65 11.72
C ILE A 202 34.85 1.34 12.82
N LEU A 203 35.00 2.66 12.70
CA LEU A 203 35.74 3.49 13.65
C LEU A 203 34.73 4.23 14.53
N LEU A 204 34.87 4.06 15.83
CA LEU A 204 34.12 4.78 16.85
C LEU A 204 34.94 5.96 17.40
N ASN A 205 34.27 6.95 17.98
CA ASN A 205 34.92 8.00 18.74
C ASN A 205 35.22 7.55 20.19
N PHE A 206 35.79 8.44 21.01
CA PHE A 206 36.14 8.13 22.41
C PHE A 206 34.94 7.91 23.35
N LYS A 207 33.72 8.12 22.86
CA LYS A 207 32.45 7.87 23.57
C LYS A 207 31.71 6.64 23.00
N ASP A 208 32.38 5.81 22.21
CA ASP A 208 31.81 4.66 21.49
C ASP A 208 30.71 5.02 20.47
N GLU A 209 30.66 6.28 20.02
CA GLU A 209 29.72 6.71 18.97
C GLU A 209 30.34 6.53 17.58
N TYR A 210 29.51 6.24 16.58
CA TYR A 210 29.97 6.04 15.20
C TYR A 210 30.67 7.28 14.65
N ARG A 211 31.86 7.06 14.08
CA ARG A 211 32.67 8.13 13.51
C ARG A 211 32.89 7.97 12.02
N SER A 212 33.26 6.78 11.54
CA SER A 212 33.49 6.54 10.11
C SER A 212 33.60 5.05 9.77
N PHE A 213 33.39 4.73 8.50
CA PHE A 213 33.69 3.42 7.92
C PHE A 213 35.05 3.44 7.23
N SER A 214 35.89 2.45 7.51
CA SER A 214 37.13 2.22 6.76
C SER A 214 36.81 1.32 5.59
N LEU A 215 36.99 1.86 4.39
CA LEU A 215 36.78 1.14 3.14
C LEU A 215 38.08 0.47 2.70
N GLY A 216 37.95 -0.68 2.06
CA GLY A 216 38.99 -1.27 1.25
C GLY A 216 38.43 -1.78 -0.07
N GLY A 217 39.28 -2.42 -0.86
CA GLY A 217 38.93 -2.87 -2.20
C GLY A 217 40.19 -2.97 -3.05
N SER A 218 40.09 -3.65 -4.19
CA SER A 218 41.11 -3.58 -5.24
C SER A 218 40.61 -2.64 -6.31
N ILE A 219 41.41 -1.60 -6.59
CA ILE A 219 41.30 -0.83 -7.84
C ILE A 219 41.61 -1.79 -9.00
#